data_AF-A0A843EIW9-F1
#
_entry.id   AF-A0A843EIW9-F1
#
_cell.length_a   1.000
_cell.length_b   1.000
_cell.length_c   1.000
_cell.angle_alpha   90.00
_cell.angle_beta   90.00
_cell.angle_gamma   90.00
#
_symmetry.space_group_name_H-M   'P 1'
#
loop_
_entity.id
_entity.type
_entity.pdbx_description
1 polymer ?
#
loop_
_entity_poly.entity_id
_entity_poly.type
_entity_poly.pdbx_seq_one_letter_code
_entity_poly.pdbx_strand_id
1 'polypeptide(L)'
;MTLVLDSSALFSMENLPEEDSVCPPGVVKELTKYKDPRLDLWGDMLRTSDCSAESMKKVEEAARRTGDLGRLSPVDMSVIALAIDV
;
A
#
# COMPACT_ATOMS: atom_id res chain seq x y z
N MET A 1 0.03 2.54 16.64
CA MET A 1 0.17 3.42 15.46
C MET A 1 0.17 2.50 14.26
N THR A 2 -0.65 2.76 13.24
CA THR A 2 -0.78 1.87 12.09
C THR A 2 0.20 2.29 11.00
N LEU A 3 0.97 1.34 10.46
CA LEU A 3 1.88 1.56 9.35
C LEU A 3 1.24 1.09 8.04
N VAL A 4 1.20 1.99 7.06
CA VAL A 4 0.81 1.64 5.69
C VAL A 4 2.06 1.29 4.90
N LEU A 5 2.16 0.04 4.46
CA LEU A 5 3.34 -0.49 3.77
C LEU A 5 3.10 -0.58 2.27
N ASP A 6 4.03 -0.04 1.49
CA ASP A 6 4.05 -0.18 0.04
C ASP A 6 4.81 -1.44 -0.39
N SER A 7 4.78 -1.72 -1.69
CA SER A 7 5.51 -2.86 -2.26
C SER A 7 7.01 -2.75 -2.02
N SER A 8 7.60 -1.55 -2.14
CA SER A 8 9.06 -1.39 -2.02
C SER A 8 9.56 -1.64 -0.59
N ALA A 9 8.81 -1.20 0.43
CA ALA A 9 9.06 -1.53 1.82
C ALA A 9 9.00 -3.04 2.05
N LEU A 10 7.92 -3.69 1.62
CA LEU A 10 7.74 -5.14 1.81
C LEU A 10 8.82 -5.95 1.09
N PHE A 11 9.24 -5.57 -0.11
CA PHE A 11 10.35 -6.25 -0.79
C PHE A 11 11.68 -6.11 -0.04
N SER A 12 11.89 -4.99 0.65
CA SER A 12 13.15 -4.65 1.31
C SER A 12 13.26 -5.17 2.76
N MET A 13 12.14 -5.60 3.36
CA MET A 13 12.10 -6.03 4.76
C MET A 13 12.22 -7.55 4.90
N GLU A 14 13.01 -8.00 5.88
CA GLU A 14 13.04 -9.42 6.26
C GLU A 14 11.85 -9.80 7.15
N ASN A 15 11.50 -8.90 8.09
CA ASN A 15 10.39 -9.06 9.02
C ASN A 15 9.50 -7.82 8.98
N LEU A 16 8.21 -8.01 9.30
CA LEU A 16 7.30 -6.89 9.53
C LEU A 16 7.68 -6.15 10.83
N PRO A 17 7.38 -4.85 10.91
CA PRO A 17 7.53 -4.09 12.14
C PRO A 17 6.60 -4.62 13.26
N GLU A 18 6.89 -4.28 14.51
CA GLU A 18 6.07 -4.70 15.67
C GLU A 18 4.71 -3.99 15.69
N GLU A 19 4.61 -2.83 15.05
CA GLU A 19 3.38 -2.08 14.88
C GLU A 19 2.40 -2.73 13.89
N ASP A 20 1.11 -2.40 14.06
CA ASP A 20 0.05 -2.83 13.15
C ASP A 20 0.38 -2.42 11.71
N SER A 21 0.58 -3.41 10.85
CA SER A 21 0.90 -3.21 9.44
C SER A 21 -0.33 -3.44 8.56
N VAL A 22 -0.55 -2.55 7.60
CA VAL A 22 -1.64 -2.66 6.61
C VAL A 22 -1.14 -2.26 5.22
N CYS A 23 -1.66 -2.87 4.17
CA CYS A 23 -1.42 -2.44 2.79
C CYS A 23 -2.68 -2.60 1.92
N PRO A 24 -2.76 -1.89 0.79
CA PRO A 24 -3.88 -2.08 -0.13
C PRO A 24 -3.77 -3.42 -0.87
N PRO A 25 -4.89 -4.03 -1.31
CA PRO A 25 -4.88 -5.31 -2.02
C PRO A 25 -4.00 -5.32 -3.28
N GLY A 26 -3.79 -4.16 -3.90
CA GLY A 26 -2.88 -4.01 -5.05
C GLY A 26 -1.43 -4.38 -4.73
N VAL A 27 -0.95 -4.04 -3.53
CA VAL A 27 0.42 -4.36 -3.08
C VAL A 27 0.59 -5.88 -2.93
N VAL A 28 -0.40 -6.57 -2.34
CA VAL A 28 -0.38 -8.04 -2.23
C VAL A 28 -0.34 -8.70 -3.61
N LYS A 29 -1.10 -8.19 -4.58
CA LYS A 29 -1.06 -8.71 -5.97
C LYS A 29 0.32 -8.56 -6.59
N GLU A 30 1.04 -7.48 -6.30
CA GLU A 30 2.42 -7.32 -6.76
C GLU A 30 3.34 -8.35 -6.10
N LEU A 31 3.33 -8.48 -4.77
CA LEU A 31 4.11 -9.50 -4.06
C LEU A 31 3.86 -10.92 -4.60
N THR A 32 2.59 -11.28 -4.82
CA THR A 32 2.21 -12.57 -5.40
C THR A 32 2.75 -12.74 -6.82
N LYS A 33 2.70 -11.70 -7.65
CA LYS A 33 3.24 -11.73 -9.02
C LYS A 33 4.74 -12.00 -9.04
N TYR A 34 5.48 -11.48 -8.06
CA TYR A 34 6.91 -11.72 -7.90
C TYR A 34 7.24 -13.00 -7.11
N LYS A 35 6.21 -13.77 -6.69
CA LYS A 35 6.33 -15.03 -5.93
C LYS A 35 7.15 -14.88 -4.65
N ASP A 36 6.91 -13.79 -3.92
CA ASP A 36 7.62 -13.55 -2.68
C ASP A 36 7.21 -14.60 -1.62
N PRO A 37 8.15 -15.45 -1.14
CA PRO A 37 7.82 -16.49 -0.18
C PRO A 37 7.48 -15.94 1.21
N ARG A 38 7.80 -14.67 1.50
CA ARG A 38 7.53 -14.03 2.80
C ARG A 38 6.06 -13.72 2.99
N LEU A 39 5.29 -13.56 1.91
CA LEU A 39 3.86 -13.29 1.98
C LEU A 39 3.11 -14.38 2.76
N ASP A 40 3.46 -15.64 2.53
CA ASP A 40 2.89 -16.79 3.24
C ASP A 40 3.31 -16.84 4.71
N LEU A 41 4.49 -16.28 5.05
CA LEU A 41 5.01 -16.22 6.42
C LEU A 41 4.34 -15.11 7.24
N TRP A 42 4.06 -13.98 6.61
CA TRP A 42 3.44 -12.84 7.27
C TRP A 42 1.97 -13.09 7.62
N GLY A 43 1.26 -13.91 6.84
CA GLY A 43 -0.10 -14.36 7.16
C GLY A 43 -1.00 -13.22 7.66
N ASP A 44 -1.54 -13.37 8.87
CA ASP A 44 -2.45 -12.39 9.49
C ASP A 44 -1.75 -11.14 10.06
N MET A 45 -0.41 -11.11 10.11
CA MET A 45 0.36 -9.96 10.59
C MET A 45 0.32 -8.78 9.62
N LEU A 46 0.20 -9.05 8.31
CA LEU A 46 0.02 -8.03 7.29
C LEU A 46 -1.46 -7.94 6.91
N ARG A 47 -2.16 -6.94 7.47
CA ARG A 47 -3.57 -6.73 7.12
C ARG A 47 -3.69 -6.14 5.73
N THR A 48 -4.78 -6.48 5.06
CA THR A 48 -5.16 -5.86 3.79
C THR A 48 -6.42 -5.04 3.95
N SER A 49 -6.42 -3.83 3.41
CA SER A 49 -7.60 -2.95 3.41
C SER A 49 -7.63 -2.10 2.16
N ASP A 50 -8.81 -1.98 1.54
CA ASP A 50 -9.03 -0.93 0.54
C ASP A 50 -9.10 0.44 1.21
N CYS A 51 -8.97 1.48 0.39
CA CYS A 51 -9.13 2.87 0.78
C CYS A 51 -10.53 3.40 0.39
N SER A 52 -10.93 4.49 1.03
CA SER A 52 -12.16 5.18 0.76
C SER A 52 -12.10 5.90 -0.59
N ALA A 53 -13.25 5.96 -1.27
CA ALA A 53 -13.38 6.72 -2.51
C ALA A 53 -13.08 8.23 -2.31
N GLU A 54 -13.35 8.75 -1.11
CA GLU A 54 -13.03 10.13 -0.76
C GLU A 54 -11.51 10.36 -0.72
N SER A 55 -10.77 9.48 -0.06
CA SER A 55 -9.31 9.57 0.01
C SER A 55 -8.66 9.35 -1.35
N MET A 56 -9.14 8.41 -2.15
CA MET A 56 -8.70 8.25 -3.54
C MET A 56 -8.88 9.53 -4.35
N LYS A 57 -10.05 10.17 -4.24
CA LYS A 57 -10.31 11.43 -4.94
C LYS A 57 -9.36 12.55 -4.49
N LYS A 58 -9.08 12.66 -3.18
CA LYS A 58 -8.11 13.63 -2.65
C LYS A 58 -6.71 13.41 -3.25
N VAL A 59 -6.26 12.16 -3.35
CA VAL A 59 -4.97 11.81 -3.94
C VAL A 59 -4.94 12.15 -5.43
N GLU A 60 -5.96 11.78 -6.20
CA GLU A 60 -6.04 12.11 -7.62
C GLU A 60 -6.02 13.61 -7.89
N GLU A 61 -6.76 14.40 -7.11
CA GLU A 61 -6.78 15.85 -7.21
C GLU A 61 -5.42 16.46 -6.88
N ALA A 62 -4.76 15.98 -5.81
CA ALA A 62 -3.42 16.40 -5.45
C ALA A 62 -2.41 16.07 -6.55
N ALA A 63 -2.42 14.84 -7.06
CA ALA A 63 -1.54 14.37 -8.12
C ALA A 63 -1.75 15.14 -9.43
N ARG A 64 -3.00 15.49 -9.77
CA ARG A 64 -3.30 16.34 -10.92
C ARG A 64 -2.71 17.73 -10.77
N ARG A 65 -2.79 18.31 -9.57
CA ARG A 65 -2.28 19.65 -9.27
C ARG A 65 -0.75 19.71 -9.26
N THR A 66 -0.07 18.67 -8.78
CA THR A 66 1.40 18.61 -8.74
C THR A 66 2.02 18.11 -10.05
N GLY A 67 1.22 17.52 -10.94
CA GLY A 67 1.69 16.94 -12.20
C GLY A 67 2.13 15.48 -12.08
N ASP A 68 1.90 14.83 -10.93
CA ASP A 68 2.28 13.44 -10.67
C ASP A 68 1.23 12.41 -11.13
N LEU A 69 0.06 12.84 -11.62
CA LEU A 69 -1.03 11.95 -12.03
C LEU A 69 -0.60 10.89 -13.07
N GLY A 70 0.32 11.25 -13.99
CA GLY A 70 0.86 10.30 -14.98
C GLY A 70 2.06 9.48 -14.49
N ARG A 71 2.55 9.75 -13.27
CA ARG A 71 3.74 9.11 -12.67
C ARG A 71 3.36 8.09 -11.61
N LEU A 72 2.32 8.36 -10.84
CA LEU A 72 1.82 7.46 -9.81
C LEU A 72 1.05 6.32 -10.46
N SER A 73 1.41 5.08 -10.13
CA SER A 73 0.61 3.92 -10.52
C SER A 73 -0.71 3.89 -9.71
N PRO A 74 -1.72 3.12 -10.16
CA PRO A 74 -2.92 2.89 -9.36
C PRO A 74 -2.63 2.32 -7.96
N VAL A 75 -1.60 1.48 -7.83
CA VAL A 75 -1.18 0.90 -6.54
C VAL A 75 -0.61 1.99 -5.63
N ASP A 76 0.30 2.83 -6.15
CA ASP A 76 0.87 3.95 -5.39
C ASP A 76 -0.22 4.90 -4.88
N MET A 77 -1.19 5.23 -5.73
CA MET A 77 -2.32 6.08 -5.32
C MET A 77 -3.15 5.43 -4.21
N SER A 78 -3.39 4.11 -4.29
CA SER A 78 -4.12 3.38 -3.23
C SER A 78 -3.35 3.31 -1.91
N VAL A 79 -2.01 3.24 -1.95
CA VAL A 79 -1.17 3.29 -0.74
C VAL A 79 -1.32 4.64 -0.04
N ILE A 80 -1.20 5.73 -0.80
CA ILE A 80 -1.34 7.08 -0.27
C ILE A 80 -2.76 7.31 0.25
N ALA A 81 -3.78 6.86 -0.50
CA ALA A 81 -5.17 7.01 -0.09
C ALA A 81 -5.48 6.23 1.19
N LEU A 82 -4.98 4.99 1.31
CA LEU A 82 -5.14 4.21 2.53
C LEU A 82 -4.47 4.90 3.73
N ALA A 83 -3.31 5.51 3.54
CA ALA A 83 -2.62 6.28 4.57
C ALA A 83 -3.38 7.53 5.04
N ILE A 84 -4.33 8.04 4.25
CA ILE A 84 -5.22 9.13 4.66
C ILE A 84 -6.38 8.60 5.51
N ASP A 85 -6.80 7.35 5.30
CA ASP A 85 -7.94 6.75 6.00
C ASP A 85 -7.61 6.20 7.39
N VAL A 86 -6.35 5.83 7.64
CA VAL A 86 -5.88 5.24 8.91
C VAL A 86 -5.29 6.27 9.87
#